data_AF-A0A8B7DEC2-F1
#
_entry.id   AF-A0A8B7DEC2-F1
#
_cell.length_a   1.000
_cell.length_b   1.000
_cell.length_c   1.000
_cell.angle_alpha   90.00
_cell.angle_beta   90.00
_cell.angle_gamma   90.00
#
_symmetry.space_group_name_H-M   'P 1'
#
loop_
_entity.id
_entity.type
_entity.pdbx_description
1 polymer ?
#
loop_
_entity_poly.entity_id
_entity_poly.type
_entity_poly.pdbx_seq_one_letter_code
_entity_poly.pdbx_strand_id
1 'polypeptide(L)'
;MFLSLPIPYAMERDIVLTWVPSTELLLLQGTPSIKRYSVLVNKDGSLKDVKDKFLKMLTTDDSSIISQNVVLAQVINGGNVNILDERTLLSYVNFKKDLYAIEVVQPSSCTKYLDCDNVTNESIGKPDTKSEVALSWHVCSICLEEVFDEHLTIHPPCGGMICSSCLEVTVQYYQNENFACPICNHQIVSNDYKQFVEPGSNDAINRKVLVPVLFRRKLDNMKLELFGHPTIFSLYSQTDSNFIGNLVQSVVLSLNSSSNFDIVITDAAGIRCGLCEQRDTCTGCLISDSVKLKPGNCLTIHFNHENIDQIVQMDKSMSQRRNLNFVTLDDCVAKFSEIEYLTCDCAWYCPQCKCNQPAAKRMTVSRWPIVLIVHLKRFHYKDGKGCKLQSLIDFPLSKFMPSVLCTNKTEQSSCPEYELYACICHSGTLNEGHYTSFAKHEDKWYYFNDDIYTQLEPSESNRDGVYVLFYKKAGFN
;
A
#
# COMPACT_ATOMS: atom_id res chain seq x y z
N MET A 1 -30.32 -31.16 -2.05
CA MET A 1 -29.60 -30.64 -0.86
C MET A 1 -28.83 -29.42 -1.28
N PHE A 2 -28.70 -28.43 -0.40
CA PHE A 2 -28.05 -27.15 -0.67
C PHE A 2 -26.79 -27.01 0.19
N LEU A 3 -25.62 -26.88 -0.43
CA LEU A 3 -24.35 -26.60 0.23
C LEU A 3 -23.99 -25.13 0.02
N SER A 4 -24.01 -24.35 1.09
CA SER A 4 -23.58 -22.95 1.03
C SER A 4 -22.12 -22.84 1.46
N LEU A 5 -21.22 -22.91 0.48
CA LEU A 5 -19.79 -23.00 0.70
C LEU A 5 -19.16 -21.61 0.88
N PRO A 6 -18.37 -21.39 1.96
CA PRO A 6 -17.52 -20.21 2.07
C PRO A 6 -16.37 -20.29 1.07
N ILE A 7 -15.85 -19.13 0.67
CA ILE A 7 -14.67 -19.04 -0.19
C ILE A 7 -13.45 -18.86 0.73
N PRO A 8 -12.52 -19.83 0.78
CA PRO A 8 -11.30 -19.74 1.57
C PRO A 8 -10.49 -18.48 1.21
N TYR A 9 -9.86 -17.88 2.21
CA TYR A 9 -8.94 -16.75 2.03
C TYR A 9 -9.53 -15.54 1.28
N ALA A 10 -10.86 -15.48 1.15
CA ALA A 10 -11.54 -14.45 0.38
C ALA A 10 -11.27 -13.03 0.87
N MET A 11 -11.06 -12.89 2.18
CA MET A 11 -10.73 -11.64 2.85
C MET A 11 -9.23 -11.44 3.02
N GLU A 12 -8.39 -12.35 2.52
CA GLU A 12 -6.94 -12.25 2.61
C GLU A 12 -6.35 -11.69 1.32
N ARG A 13 -5.28 -10.91 1.43
CA ARG A 13 -4.51 -10.37 0.31
C ARG A 13 -3.03 -10.49 0.65
N ASP A 14 -2.27 -11.08 -0.27
CA ASP A 14 -0.81 -11.03 -0.24
C ASP A 14 -0.34 -9.69 -0.82
N ILE A 15 0.41 -8.94 -0.02
CA ILE A 15 1.04 -7.67 -0.41
C ILE A 15 2.55 -7.90 -0.48
N VAL A 16 3.13 -7.56 -1.63
CA VAL A 16 4.59 -7.59 -1.80
C VAL A 16 5.17 -6.26 -1.35
N LEU A 17 6.11 -6.30 -0.41
CA LEU A 17 6.83 -5.14 0.10
C LEU A 17 8.31 -5.24 -0.28
N THR A 18 8.87 -4.14 -0.76
CA THR A 18 10.33 -3.98 -0.91
C THR A 18 10.89 -3.32 0.34
N TRP A 19 11.74 -4.03 1.07
CA TRP A 19 12.39 -3.55 2.29
C TRP A 19 13.72 -2.87 1.96
N VAL A 20 13.85 -1.61 2.41
CA VAL A 20 15.08 -0.81 2.32
C VAL A 20 15.54 -0.48 3.74
N PRO A 21 16.56 -1.19 4.27
CA PRO A 21 17.09 -0.93 5.61
C PRO A 21 17.91 0.37 5.65
N SER A 22 18.09 0.92 6.86
CA SER A 22 18.97 2.07 7.07
C SER A 22 20.43 1.71 6.80
N THR A 23 21.23 2.71 6.40
CA THR A 23 22.67 2.54 6.18
C THR A 23 23.43 2.08 7.42
N GLU A 24 22.95 2.40 8.63
CA GLU A 24 23.54 1.94 9.91
C GLU A 24 23.47 0.40 10.04
N LEU A 25 22.35 -0.22 9.68
CA LEU A 25 22.23 -1.68 9.61
C LEU A 25 23.09 -2.29 8.48
N LEU A 26 23.21 -1.57 7.36
CA LEU A 26 23.97 -2.02 6.19
C LEU A 26 25.49 -2.09 6.46
N LEU A 27 26.04 -1.10 7.19
CA LEU A 27 27.47 -1.07 7.54
C LEU A 27 27.86 -2.18 8.54
N LEU A 28 26.91 -2.69 9.33
CA LEU A 28 27.12 -3.75 10.31
C LEU A 28 27.02 -5.18 9.72
N GLN A 29 26.34 -5.37 8.58
CA GLN A 29 25.99 -6.71 8.07
C GLN A 29 26.58 -7.06 6.67
N GLY A 30 27.46 -6.22 6.10
CA GLY A 30 28.01 -6.45 4.76
C GLY A 30 27.08 -5.97 3.63
N THR A 31 27.27 -6.47 2.40
CA THR A 31 26.59 -5.96 1.17
C THR A 31 25.08 -5.76 1.36
N PRO A 32 24.51 -4.64 0.86
CA PRO A 32 23.11 -4.30 1.10
C PRO A 32 22.18 -5.33 0.49
N SER A 33 21.40 -5.99 1.34
CA SER A 33 20.34 -6.90 0.89
C SER A 33 19.00 -6.18 0.93
N ILE A 34 18.69 -5.46 -0.15
CA ILE A 34 17.30 -5.09 -0.42
C ILE A 34 16.52 -6.39 -0.52
N LYS A 35 15.45 -6.53 0.27
CA LYS A 35 14.69 -7.79 0.35
C LYS A 35 13.24 -7.55 -0.01
N ARG A 36 12.64 -8.47 -0.76
CA ARG A 36 11.19 -8.50 -0.96
C ARG A 36 10.52 -9.48 -0.02
N TYR A 37 9.45 -9.03 0.63
CA TYR A 37 8.63 -9.80 1.56
C TYR A 37 7.22 -9.95 1.02
N SER A 38 6.59 -11.09 1.29
CA SER A 38 5.15 -11.29 1.06
C SER A 38 4.41 -11.21 2.39
N VAL A 39 3.56 -10.19 2.55
CA VAL A 39 2.80 -9.93 3.77
C VAL A 39 1.33 -10.18 3.52
N LEU A 40 0.81 -11.26 4.11
CA LEU A 40 -0.60 -11.64 4.02
C LEU A 40 -1.43 -10.81 5.01
N VAL A 41 -2.36 -9.99 4.54
CA VAL A 41 -3.22 -9.16 5.40
C VAL A 41 -4.69 -9.31 5.05
N ASN A 42 -5.58 -8.82 5.93
CA ASN A 42 -6.99 -8.73 5.61
C ASN A 42 -7.23 -7.59 4.60
N LYS A 43 -8.04 -7.81 3.55
CA LYS A 43 -8.37 -6.83 2.52
C LYS A 43 -9.00 -5.55 3.05
N ASP A 44 -9.72 -5.64 4.16
CA ASP A 44 -10.35 -4.49 4.80
C ASP A 44 -9.46 -3.85 5.88
N GLY A 45 -8.23 -4.33 6.04
CA GLY A 45 -7.27 -3.73 6.94
C GLY A 45 -6.80 -2.36 6.45
N SER A 46 -5.83 -1.84 7.18
CA SER A 46 -5.13 -0.60 6.95
C SER A 46 -3.66 -0.86 6.64
N LEU A 47 -2.94 0.17 6.19
CA LEU A 47 -1.49 0.11 6.04
C LEU A 47 -0.77 -0.16 7.37
N LYS A 48 -1.36 0.22 8.51
CA LYS A 48 -0.87 -0.15 9.83
C LYS A 48 -0.78 -1.66 10.01
N ASP A 49 -1.80 -2.41 9.58
CA ASP A 49 -1.81 -3.88 9.69
C ASP A 49 -0.68 -4.51 8.86
N VAL A 50 -0.39 -3.91 7.70
CA VAL A 50 0.74 -4.30 6.84
C VAL A 50 2.06 -4.06 7.53
N LYS A 51 2.27 -2.85 8.07
CA LYS A 51 3.49 -2.46 8.80
C LYS A 51 3.69 -3.35 10.03
N ASP A 52 2.68 -3.51 10.87
CA ASP A 52 2.78 -4.29 12.11
C ASP A 52 3.12 -5.77 11.83
N LYS A 53 2.52 -6.35 10.78
CA LYS A 53 2.81 -7.73 10.39
C LYS A 53 4.22 -7.86 9.79
N PHE A 54 4.61 -6.90 8.95
CA PHE A 54 5.95 -6.83 8.38
C PHE A 54 7.04 -6.73 9.47
N LEU A 55 6.87 -5.81 10.43
CA LEU A 55 7.81 -5.64 11.54
C LEU A 55 7.95 -6.91 12.38
N LYS A 56 6.85 -7.63 12.64
CA LYS A 56 6.90 -8.94 13.31
C LYS A 56 7.75 -9.95 12.54
N MET A 57 7.62 -9.99 11.21
CA MET A 57 8.41 -10.88 10.35
C MET A 57 9.90 -10.54 10.40
N LEU A 58 10.25 -9.26 10.47
CA LEU A 58 11.65 -8.85 10.63
C LEU A 58 12.22 -9.25 12.00
N THR A 59 11.46 -9.07 13.09
CA THR A 59 11.92 -9.40 14.45
C THR A 59 12.11 -10.89 14.72
N THR A 60 11.48 -11.77 13.93
CA THR A 60 11.66 -13.22 14.05
C THR A 60 12.97 -13.73 13.45
N ASP A 61 13.60 -12.95 12.57
CA ASP A 61 14.81 -13.36 11.84
C ASP A 61 16.10 -12.73 12.38
N ASP A 62 16.03 -11.61 13.11
CA ASP A 62 17.19 -10.98 13.77
C ASP A 62 16.82 -10.37 15.13
N SER A 63 17.57 -10.75 16.17
CA SER A 63 17.42 -10.21 17.52
C SER A 63 17.95 -8.78 17.63
N SER A 64 17.08 -7.90 18.14
CA SER A 64 17.32 -6.56 18.70
C SER A 64 17.87 -5.49 17.75
N ILE A 65 17.12 -4.37 17.68
CA ILE A 65 17.38 -3.12 16.95
C ILE A 65 16.89 -3.14 15.50
N ILE A 66 15.57 -3.25 15.32
CA ILE A 66 14.93 -2.58 14.18
C ILE A 66 14.24 -1.37 14.77
N SER A 67 14.68 -0.19 14.34
CA SER A 67 14.10 1.06 14.84
C SER A 67 12.62 1.10 14.47
N GLN A 68 11.77 1.64 15.35
CA GLN A 68 10.33 1.83 15.06
C GLN A 68 10.08 2.84 13.91
N ASN A 69 11.15 3.34 13.27
CA ASN A 69 11.15 4.41 12.28
C ASN A 69 11.01 3.88 10.85
N VAL A 70 10.17 2.87 10.64
CA VAL A 70 9.85 2.37 9.30
C VAL A 70 8.65 3.13 8.75
N VAL A 71 8.75 3.64 7.53
CA VAL A 71 7.63 4.25 6.80
C VAL A 71 7.24 3.38 5.61
N LEU A 72 5.95 3.39 5.29
CA LEU A 72 5.45 2.77 4.07
C LEU A 72 5.34 3.83 2.97
N ALA A 73 5.85 3.53 1.78
CA ALA A 73 5.83 4.46 0.66
C ALA A 73 5.50 3.77 -0.66
N GLN A 74 4.80 4.47 -1.55
CA GLN A 74 4.70 4.08 -2.96
C GLN A 74 5.80 4.76 -3.76
N VAL A 75 6.50 3.98 -4.59
CA VAL A 75 7.58 4.49 -5.45
C VAL A 75 7.23 4.17 -6.89
N ILE A 76 7.48 5.13 -7.80
CA ILE A 76 7.19 5.00 -9.23
C ILE A 76 8.47 5.28 -10.01
N ASN A 77 8.97 4.27 -10.73
CA ASN A 77 10.17 4.38 -11.58
C ASN A 77 11.41 4.92 -10.82
N GLY A 78 11.61 4.52 -9.55
CA GLY A 78 12.71 5.01 -8.72
C GLY A 78 12.55 6.45 -8.20
N GLY A 79 11.47 7.15 -8.56
CA GLY A 79 11.11 8.49 -8.09
C GLY A 79 9.67 8.56 -7.58
N ASN A 80 9.15 9.77 -7.38
CA ASN A 80 7.80 10.04 -6.84
C ASN A 80 7.50 9.22 -5.58
N VAL A 81 8.36 9.36 -4.58
CA VAL A 81 8.24 8.66 -3.30
C VAL A 81 7.08 9.26 -2.51
N ASN A 82 5.93 8.58 -2.54
CA ASN A 82 4.74 8.99 -1.82
C ASN A 82 4.65 8.24 -0.50
N ILE A 83 5.00 8.90 0.60
CA ILE A 83 4.91 8.35 1.96
C ILE A 83 3.43 8.25 2.35
N LEU A 84 3.02 7.08 2.82
CA LEU A 84 1.62 6.77 3.07
C LEU A 84 1.28 6.85 4.55
N ASP A 85 0.09 7.39 4.85
CA ASP A 85 -0.48 7.35 6.21
C ASP A 85 -0.90 5.92 6.55
N GLU A 86 -0.44 5.42 7.70
CA GLU A 86 -0.76 4.10 8.24
C GLU A 86 -2.27 3.87 8.41
N ARG A 87 -3.07 4.92 8.60
CA ARG A 87 -4.53 4.86 8.72
C ARG A 87 -5.24 4.62 7.39
N THR A 88 -4.52 4.74 6.27
CA THR A 88 -5.09 4.51 4.94
C THR A 88 -5.59 3.07 4.84
N LEU A 89 -6.88 2.92 4.52
CA LEU A 89 -7.46 1.60 4.25
C LEU A 89 -6.85 0.99 2.99
N LEU A 90 -6.61 -0.31 3.00
CA LEU A 90 -6.03 -1.02 1.86
C LEU A 90 -6.92 -0.95 0.62
N SER A 91 -8.21 -0.70 0.77
CA SER A 91 -9.13 -0.45 -0.35
C SER A 91 -8.80 0.81 -1.16
N TYR A 92 -8.14 1.81 -0.56
CA TYR A 92 -7.73 3.06 -1.21
C TYR A 92 -6.29 3.03 -1.72
N VAL A 93 -5.53 1.96 -1.44
CA VAL A 93 -4.13 1.84 -1.87
C VAL A 93 -4.06 1.27 -3.28
N ASN A 94 -3.36 1.99 -4.18
CA ASN A 94 -3.13 1.52 -5.54
C ASN A 94 -1.97 0.52 -5.62
N PHE A 95 -2.25 -0.77 -5.48
CA PHE A 95 -1.25 -1.85 -5.55
C PHE A 95 -0.68 -2.15 -6.95
N LYS A 96 -1.03 -1.35 -7.98
CA LYS A 96 -0.28 -1.37 -9.25
C LYS A 96 1.08 -0.68 -9.15
N LYS A 97 1.28 0.15 -8.11
CA LYS A 97 2.55 0.79 -7.79
C LYS A 97 3.32 -0.07 -6.81
N ASP A 98 4.65 -0.04 -6.89
CA ASP A 98 5.49 -0.75 -5.95
C ASP A 98 5.37 -0.15 -4.55
N LEU A 99 5.17 -1.02 -3.57
CA LEU A 99 5.05 -0.65 -2.16
C LEU A 99 6.36 -0.97 -1.44
N TYR A 100 6.88 0.03 -0.74
CA TYR A 100 8.15 -0.02 -0.04
C TYR A 100 7.91 0.10 1.46
N ALA A 101 8.74 -0.60 2.22
CA ALA A 101 8.98 -0.33 3.62
C ALA A 101 10.42 0.20 3.72
N ILE A 102 10.58 1.44 4.17
CA ILE A 102 11.87 2.13 4.19
C ILE A 102 12.16 2.52 5.63
N GLU A 103 13.31 2.11 6.15
CA GLU A 103 13.79 2.62 7.42
C GLU A 103 14.31 4.05 7.27
N VAL A 104 13.77 4.96 8.07
CA VAL A 104 14.15 6.37 8.01
C VAL A 104 15.49 6.58 8.71
N VAL A 105 16.47 7.10 7.99
CA VAL A 105 17.78 7.45 8.54
C VAL A 105 17.67 8.69 9.40
N GLN A 106 18.06 8.57 10.67
CA GLN A 106 18.06 9.68 11.62
C GLN A 106 19.44 10.36 11.70
N PRO A 107 19.51 11.68 11.95
CA PRO A 107 20.77 12.41 12.06
C PRO A 107 21.73 11.87 13.14
N SER A 108 21.18 11.43 14.27
CA SER A 108 21.94 10.90 15.41
C SER A 108 22.56 9.52 15.18
N SER A 109 22.15 8.80 14.13
CA SER A 109 22.62 7.45 13.82
C SER A 109 24.00 7.42 13.15
N CYS A 110 24.41 8.50 12.47
CA CYS A 110 25.64 8.54 11.69
C CYS A 110 26.90 8.99 12.47
N THR A 111 26.75 9.55 13.67
CA THR A 111 27.89 10.08 14.46
C THR A 111 28.76 9.01 15.13
N LYS A 112 28.40 7.72 15.03
CA LYS A 112 29.15 6.61 15.65
C LYS A 112 30.27 6.03 14.80
N TYR A 113 30.30 6.30 13.49
CA TYR A 113 31.16 5.56 12.54
C TYR A 113 32.04 6.45 11.65
N LEU A 114 31.76 7.73 11.59
CA LEU A 114 32.69 8.71 11.04
C LEU A 114 33.52 9.19 12.22
N ASP A 115 34.87 9.18 12.12
CA ASP A 115 35.79 9.87 13.04
C ASP A 115 35.56 11.40 12.89
N CYS A 116 34.37 11.84 13.25
CA CYS A 116 33.91 13.21 13.16
C CYS A 116 33.97 13.83 14.55
N ASP A 117 35.19 13.91 15.10
CA ASP A 117 35.51 14.57 16.37
C ASP A 117 35.09 16.07 16.40
N ASN A 118 34.58 16.62 15.29
CA ASN A 118 34.18 18.01 15.12
C ASN A 118 32.70 18.25 14.79
N VAL A 119 31.82 17.23 14.78
CA VAL A 119 30.36 17.47 14.65
C VAL A 119 29.83 17.89 16.02
N THR A 120 29.92 19.18 16.33
CA THR A 120 29.32 19.74 17.54
C THR A 120 27.81 19.52 17.51
N ASN A 121 27.19 19.27 18.66
CA ASN A 121 25.72 19.20 18.82
C ASN A 121 24.96 20.47 18.38
N GLU A 122 25.66 21.50 17.88
CA GLU A 122 25.11 22.71 17.28
C GLU A 122 24.84 22.56 15.76
N SER A 123 25.53 21.64 15.08
CA SER A 123 25.35 21.35 13.65
C SER A 123 24.14 20.43 13.36
N ILE A 124 23.67 19.73 14.40
CA ILE A 124 22.38 19.06 14.43
C ILE A 124 21.39 20.10 14.95
N GLY A 125 20.65 20.77 14.06
CA GLY A 125 19.69 21.82 14.45
C GLY A 125 18.91 21.45 15.71
N LYS A 126 19.00 22.29 16.76
CA LYS A 126 18.28 22.03 18.01
C LYS A 126 16.77 22.20 17.77
N PRO A 127 15.91 21.34 18.33
CA PRO A 127 14.48 21.58 18.31
C PRO A 127 14.17 22.82 19.16
N ASP A 128 13.37 23.74 18.61
CA ASP A 128 12.76 24.80 19.42
C ASP A 128 11.80 24.16 20.43
N THR A 129 11.83 24.61 21.69
CA THR A 129 11.00 24.12 22.81
C THR A 129 9.52 24.52 22.71
N LYS A 130 8.97 24.67 21.49
CA LYS A 130 7.57 25.01 21.22
C LYS A 130 6.71 23.72 21.13
N SER A 131 5.43 23.83 21.51
CA SER A 131 4.40 22.75 21.51
C SER A 131 4.39 21.88 20.23
N GLU A 132 4.03 20.58 20.32
CA GLU A 132 3.91 19.65 19.17
C GLU A 132 3.05 20.20 18.02
N VAL A 133 2.03 21.01 18.33
CA VAL A 133 1.15 21.65 17.33
C VAL A 133 1.87 22.75 16.53
N ALA A 134 2.94 23.34 17.07
CA ALA A 134 3.75 24.36 16.39
C ALA A 134 4.74 23.76 15.36
N LEU A 135 4.94 22.44 15.36
CA LEU A 135 5.94 21.75 14.53
C LEU A 135 5.40 21.19 13.21
N SER A 136 4.07 21.18 13.01
CA SER A 136 3.45 20.75 11.74
C SER A 136 3.64 21.77 10.62
N TRP A 137 3.75 21.29 9.38
CA TRP A 137 3.75 22.15 8.20
C TRP A 137 2.37 22.74 7.96
N HIS A 138 2.33 24.02 7.58
CA HIS A 138 1.11 24.69 7.17
C HIS A 138 0.88 24.50 5.67
N VAL A 139 -0.38 24.37 5.30
CA VAL A 139 -0.81 24.06 3.94
C VAL A 139 -1.50 25.28 3.34
N CYS A 140 -1.19 25.61 2.09
CA CYS A 140 -1.96 26.60 1.35
C CYS A 140 -3.38 26.08 1.09
N SER A 141 -4.40 26.85 1.43
CA SER A 141 -5.81 26.48 1.26
C SER A 141 -6.26 26.39 -0.21
N ILE A 142 -5.44 26.84 -1.17
CA ILE A 142 -5.72 26.80 -2.61
C ILE A 142 -5.00 25.63 -3.28
N CYS A 143 -3.66 25.62 -3.26
CA CYS A 143 -2.89 24.57 -3.92
C CYS A 143 -2.71 23.31 -3.08
N LEU A 144 -3.06 23.34 -1.79
CA LEU A 144 -2.88 22.24 -0.84
C LEU A 144 -1.41 21.81 -0.66
N GLU A 145 -0.46 22.66 -1.06
CA GLU A 145 0.97 22.42 -0.85
C GLU A 145 1.41 22.87 0.54
N GLU A 146 2.33 22.10 1.14
CA GLU A 146 3.07 22.49 2.34
C GLU A 146 4.16 23.50 1.97
N VAL A 147 4.11 24.68 2.58
CA VAL A 147 4.99 25.81 2.24
C VAL A 147 5.65 26.35 3.51
N PHE A 148 6.85 26.93 3.39
CA PHE A 148 7.46 27.66 4.49
C PHE A 148 6.54 28.79 4.97
N ASP A 149 6.54 29.03 6.27
CA ASP A 149 5.68 30.03 6.92
C ASP A 149 5.91 31.46 6.37
N GLU A 150 7.15 31.76 5.94
CA GLU A 150 7.53 33.04 5.32
C GLU A 150 6.93 33.27 3.93
N HIS A 151 6.34 32.23 3.32
CA HIS A 151 5.64 32.32 2.04
C HIS A 151 4.12 32.18 2.20
N LEU A 152 3.62 32.09 3.44
CA LEU A 152 2.20 32.04 3.72
C LEU A 152 1.70 33.40 4.20
N THR A 153 0.52 33.76 3.72
CA THR A 153 -0.26 34.88 4.22
C THR A 153 -1.53 34.34 4.86
N ILE A 154 -1.97 34.96 5.95
CA ILE A 154 -3.21 34.63 6.63
C ILE A 154 -4.23 35.71 6.35
N HIS A 155 -5.46 35.32 6.01
CA HIS A 155 -6.60 36.22 5.96
C HIS A 155 -7.23 36.32 7.35
N PRO A 156 -7.06 37.42 8.11
CA PRO A 156 -7.49 37.49 9.50
C PRO A 156 -8.98 37.20 9.73
N PRO A 157 -9.93 37.64 8.87
CA PRO A 157 -11.35 37.35 9.04
C PRO A 157 -11.72 35.86 9.01
N CYS A 158 -11.01 35.02 8.25
CA CYS A 158 -11.35 33.59 8.12
C CYS A 158 -10.25 32.64 8.56
N GLY A 159 -9.08 33.14 8.96
CA GLY A 159 -7.90 32.34 9.31
C GLY A 159 -7.32 31.55 8.13
N GLY A 160 -7.79 31.79 6.91
CA GLY A 160 -7.38 31.04 5.72
C GLY A 160 -5.96 31.38 5.30
N MET A 161 -5.14 30.36 5.06
CA MET A 161 -3.73 30.52 4.68
C MET A 161 -3.54 30.36 3.18
N ILE A 162 -2.85 31.31 2.53
CA ILE A 162 -2.61 31.30 1.09
C ILE A 162 -1.12 31.58 0.83
N CYS A 163 -0.49 30.78 -0.04
CA CYS A 163 0.90 31.02 -0.42
C CYS A 163 1.03 32.21 -1.39
N SER A 164 2.19 32.87 -1.40
CA SER A 164 2.45 34.04 -2.24
C SER A 164 2.08 33.81 -3.71
N SER A 165 2.45 32.67 -4.29
CA SER A 165 2.13 32.35 -5.69
C SER A 165 0.63 32.24 -5.96
N CYS A 166 -0.13 31.57 -5.09
CA CYS A 166 -1.59 31.47 -5.25
C CYS A 166 -2.29 32.81 -5.03
N LEU A 167 -1.77 33.64 -4.12
CA LEU A 167 -2.28 34.99 -3.89
C LEU A 167 -2.03 35.87 -5.12
N GLU A 168 -0.83 35.85 -5.69
CA GLU A 168 -0.49 36.58 -6.92
C GLU A 168 -1.38 36.18 -8.10
N VAL A 169 -1.58 34.88 -8.34
CA VAL A 169 -2.49 34.39 -9.38
C VAL A 169 -3.93 34.87 -9.14
N THR A 170 -4.37 34.88 -7.88
CA THR A 170 -5.71 35.38 -7.51
C THR A 170 -5.83 36.87 -7.83
N VAL A 171 -4.86 37.70 -7.41
CA VAL A 171 -4.84 39.14 -7.70
C VAL A 171 -4.82 39.41 -9.21
N GLN A 172 -4.00 38.69 -9.96
CA GLN A 172 -3.92 38.80 -11.42
C GLN A 172 -5.25 38.42 -12.09
N TYR A 173 -5.93 37.37 -11.63
CA TYR A 173 -7.22 36.94 -12.17
C TYR A 173 -8.31 38.01 -12.00
N TYR A 174 -8.36 38.66 -10.84
CA TYR A 174 -9.38 39.69 -10.56
C TYR A 174 -9.05 41.06 -11.15
N GLN A 175 -7.82 41.29 -11.64
CA GLN A 175 -7.37 42.53 -12.30
C GLN A 175 -7.64 43.82 -11.49
N ASN A 176 -7.78 43.70 -10.17
CA ASN A 176 -8.21 44.79 -9.30
C ASN A 176 -7.62 44.61 -7.90
N GLU A 177 -7.30 45.71 -7.21
CA GLU A 177 -6.84 45.66 -5.81
C GLU A 177 -7.95 45.22 -4.84
N ASN A 178 -9.20 45.25 -5.30
CA ASN A 178 -10.37 44.80 -4.56
C ASN A 178 -10.92 43.51 -5.15
N PHE A 179 -10.70 42.38 -4.48
CA PHE A 179 -11.19 41.06 -4.89
C PHE A 179 -11.82 40.31 -3.71
N ALA A 180 -12.62 39.28 -3.99
CA ALA A 180 -13.23 38.47 -2.93
C ALA A 180 -12.28 37.36 -2.46
N CYS A 181 -12.24 37.12 -1.16
CA CYS A 181 -11.40 36.08 -0.57
C CYS A 181 -11.82 34.72 -1.14
N PRO A 182 -10.89 33.92 -1.70
CA PRO A 182 -11.25 32.64 -2.31
C PRO A 182 -11.74 31.59 -1.30
N ILE A 183 -11.61 31.86 0.01
CA ILE A 183 -11.99 30.95 1.08
C ILE A 183 -13.34 31.36 1.70
N CYS A 184 -13.51 32.63 2.07
CA CYS A 184 -14.70 33.12 2.78
C CYS A 184 -15.55 34.14 2.00
N ASN A 185 -15.14 34.49 0.78
CA ASN A 185 -15.81 35.44 -0.11
C ASN A 185 -15.95 36.88 0.44
N HIS A 186 -15.19 37.23 1.48
CA HIS A 186 -15.13 38.60 2.01
C HIS A 186 -14.38 39.51 1.02
N GLN A 187 -14.84 40.75 0.81
CA GLN A 187 -14.09 41.70 -0.02
C GLN A 187 -12.78 42.07 0.68
N ILE A 188 -11.69 41.92 -0.05
CA ILE A 188 -10.33 42.23 0.36
C ILE A 188 -9.91 43.55 -0.28
N VAL A 189 -9.29 44.42 0.50
CA VAL A 189 -8.41 45.49 0.03
C VAL A 189 -6.98 44.96 0.15
N SER A 190 -6.10 45.24 -0.80
CA SER A 190 -4.72 44.70 -0.95
C SER A 190 -3.86 44.50 0.32
N ASN A 191 -4.16 45.18 1.44
CA ASN A 191 -3.49 45.02 2.75
C ASN A 191 -4.17 44.07 3.76
N ASP A 192 -5.29 43.42 3.43
CA ASP A 192 -6.02 42.58 4.40
C ASP A 192 -5.34 41.23 4.64
N TYR A 193 -4.53 40.73 3.70
CA TYR A 193 -3.67 39.58 3.94
C TYR A 193 -2.47 40.01 4.76
N LYS A 194 -2.33 39.39 5.94
CA LYS A 194 -1.16 39.60 6.78
C LYS A 194 -0.16 38.50 6.52
N GLN A 195 1.11 38.88 6.46
CA GLN A 195 2.20 37.94 6.45
C GLN A 195 2.10 37.02 7.68
N PHE A 196 2.16 35.70 7.48
CA PHE A 196 2.00 34.75 8.57
C PHE A 196 3.23 34.74 9.49
N VAL A 197 4.43 34.82 8.90
CA VAL A 197 5.70 35.05 9.59
C VAL A 197 6.52 36.09 8.84
N GLU A 198 6.97 37.14 9.53
CA GLU A 198 7.79 38.21 8.96
C GLU A 198 9.12 37.67 8.40
N PRO A 199 9.52 38.03 7.16
CA PRO A 199 10.78 37.58 6.56
C PRO A 199 11.98 37.98 7.42
N GLY A 200 12.83 37.00 7.78
CA GLY A 200 14.03 37.25 8.59
C GLY A 200 13.78 37.37 10.10
N SER A 201 12.56 37.11 10.58
CA SER A 201 12.32 36.92 12.01
C SER A 201 12.97 35.61 12.50
N ASN A 202 13.56 35.63 13.70
CA ASN A 202 14.10 34.43 14.36
C ASN A 202 13.01 33.43 14.81
N ASP A 203 11.76 33.63 14.38
CA ASP A 203 10.62 32.76 14.68
C ASP A 203 10.44 31.62 13.66
N ALA A 204 11.26 31.56 12.60
CA ALA A 204 11.23 30.48 11.63
C ALA A 204 11.61 29.13 12.28
N ILE A 205 10.60 28.29 12.49
CA ILE A 205 10.75 27.01 13.19
C ILE A 205 11.53 26.03 12.31
N ASN A 206 12.66 25.54 12.80
CA ASN A 206 13.43 24.51 12.10
C ASN A 206 12.77 23.13 12.27
N ARG A 207 11.90 22.76 11.33
CA ARG A 207 11.07 21.54 11.38
C ARG A 207 11.81 20.32 10.83
N LYS A 208 11.43 19.12 11.26
CA LYS A 208 11.87 17.90 10.58
C LYS A 208 11.12 17.71 9.26
N VAL A 209 11.83 17.21 8.26
CA VAL A 209 11.34 16.91 6.91
C VAL A 209 11.84 15.52 6.52
N LEU A 210 10.93 14.69 6.02
CA LEU A 210 11.30 13.43 5.39
C LEU A 210 11.71 13.70 3.95
N VAL A 211 12.99 13.48 3.66
CA VAL A 211 13.61 13.84 2.38
C VAL A 211 14.04 12.55 1.69
N PRO A 212 13.36 12.17 0.59
CA PRO A 212 13.79 11.04 -0.23
C PRO A 212 15.15 11.31 -0.86
N VAL A 213 16.01 10.30 -0.83
CA VAL A 213 17.30 10.25 -1.50
C VAL A 213 17.16 9.36 -2.72
N LEU A 214 17.30 9.96 -3.89
CA LEU A 214 17.10 9.33 -5.19
C LEU A 214 18.45 9.14 -5.90
N PHE A 215 18.54 8.13 -6.75
CA PHE A 215 19.74 7.87 -7.55
C PHE A 215 19.43 8.13 -9.02
N ARG A 216 20.30 8.93 -9.67
CA ARG A 216 20.10 9.38 -11.04
C ARG A 216 21.37 9.24 -11.84
N ARG A 217 21.25 8.77 -13.07
CA ARG A 217 22.34 8.73 -14.05
C ARG A 217 21.96 9.46 -15.32
N LYS A 218 22.98 9.75 -16.12
CA LYS A 218 22.83 10.26 -17.48
C LYS A 218 23.08 9.14 -18.48
N LEU A 219 22.13 8.93 -19.38
CA LEU A 219 22.25 7.99 -20.49
C LEU A 219 22.98 8.64 -21.67
N ASP A 220 23.50 7.82 -22.60
CA ASP A 220 24.26 8.28 -23.78
C ASP A 220 23.49 9.27 -24.66
N ASN A 221 22.15 9.19 -24.66
CA ASN A 221 21.26 10.11 -25.35
C ASN A 221 20.97 11.41 -24.56
N MET A 222 21.77 11.72 -23.54
CA MET A 222 21.60 12.84 -22.62
C MET A 222 20.34 12.78 -21.75
N LYS A 223 19.56 11.69 -21.80
CA LYS A 223 18.37 11.50 -20.97
C LYS A 223 18.78 11.19 -19.53
N LEU A 224 18.11 11.82 -18.59
CA LEU A 224 18.23 11.49 -17.17
C LEU A 224 17.34 10.29 -16.84
N GLU A 225 17.89 9.33 -16.12
CA GLU A 225 17.19 8.14 -15.67
C GLU A 225 17.40 7.93 -14.17
N LEU A 226 16.29 7.68 -13.46
CA LEU A 226 16.32 7.25 -12.08
C LEU A 226 16.50 5.74 -12.00
N PHE A 227 17.25 5.28 -11.00
CA PHE A 227 17.50 3.87 -10.77
C PHE A 227 17.61 3.56 -9.27
N GLY A 228 17.70 2.28 -8.94
CA GLY A 228 17.87 1.81 -7.56
C GLY A 228 16.63 2.01 -6.69
N HIS A 229 16.81 1.80 -5.39
CA HIS A 229 15.77 1.87 -4.37
C HIS A 229 15.99 3.07 -3.45
N PRO A 230 15.04 4.02 -3.35
CA PRO A 230 15.26 5.25 -2.61
C PRO A 230 15.40 5.02 -1.10
N THR A 231 16.20 5.87 -0.46
CA THR A 231 16.32 5.95 1.00
C THR A 231 15.58 7.20 1.49
N ILE A 232 15.17 7.26 2.75
CA ILE A 232 14.53 8.46 3.32
C ILE A 232 15.36 8.97 4.49
N PHE A 233 15.72 10.24 4.45
CA PHE A 233 16.38 10.94 5.56
C PHE A 233 15.36 11.76 6.35
N SER A 234 15.51 11.79 7.67
CA SER A 234 14.80 12.73 8.55
C SER A 234 15.72 13.91 8.82
N LEU A 235 15.62 14.96 8.00
CA LEU A 235 16.49 16.15 8.08
C LEU A 235 15.74 17.34 8.68
N TYR A 236 16.49 18.34 9.15
CA TYR A 236 15.90 19.61 9.52
C TYR A 236 15.68 20.48 8.27
N SER A 237 14.62 21.29 8.28
CA SER A 237 14.22 22.19 7.20
C SER A 237 15.30 23.19 6.83
N GLN A 238 16.20 23.49 7.77
CA GLN A 238 17.46 24.16 7.51
C GLN A 238 18.61 23.27 7.99
N THR A 239 19.47 22.87 7.05
CA THR A 239 20.57 21.93 7.29
C THR A 239 21.84 22.36 6.55
N ASP A 240 23.01 22.10 7.13
CA ASP A 240 24.33 22.38 6.56
C ASP A 240 24.70 21.40 5.43
N SER A 241 25.37 21.92 4.39
CA SER A 241 25.78 21.13 3.22
C SER A 241 26.76 19.99 3.57
N ASN A 242 27.69 20.22 4.48
CA ASN A 242 28.69 19.21 4.87
C ASN A 242 28.02 18.04 5.59
N PHE A 243 27.01 18.34 6.40
CA PHE A 243 26.21 17.31 7.07
C PHE A 243 25.47 16.43 6.05
N ILE A 244 24.81 17.03 5.06
CA ILE A 244 24.16 16.28 3.97
C ILE A 244 25.19 15.47 3.17
N GLY A 245 26.34 16.05 2.86
CA GLY A 245 27.43 15.38 2.17
C GLY A 245 27.90 14.11 2.89
N ASN A 246 28.13 14.19 4.20
CA ASN A 246 28.52 13.05 5.03
C ASN A 246 27.46 11.93 5.05
N LEU A 247 26.18 12.30 5.18
CA LEU A 247 25.07 11.34 5.11
C LEU A 247 24.99 10.65 3.75
N VAL A 248 25.05 11.42 2.67
CA VAL A 248 25.03 10.87 1.31
C VAL A 248 26.26 9.98 1.06
N GLN A 249 27.44 10.37 1.53
CA GLN A 249 28.65 9.56 1.41
C GLN A 249 28.46 8.18 2.07
N SER A 250 27.82 8.12 3.24
CA SER A 250 27.51 6.83 3.89
C SER A 250 26.60 5.94 3.03
N VAL A 251 25.64 6.52 2.32
CA VAL A 251 24.76 5.81 1.39
C VAL A 251 25.58 5.30 0.20
N VAL A 252 26.39 6.15 -0.43
CA VAL A 252 27.22 5.76 -1.58
C VAL A 252 28.21 4.65 -1.23
N LEU A 253 28.85 4.72 -0.06
CA LEU A 253 29.73 3.67 0.44
C LEU A 253 28.98 2.35 0.64
N SER A 254 27.74 2.38 1.16
CA SER A 254 26.93 1.17 1.30
C SER A 254 26.59 0.51 -0.04
N LEU A 255 26.63 1.26 -1.14
CA LEU A 255 26.44 0.75 -2.51
C LEU A 255 27.71 0.14 -3.12
N ASN A 256 28.82 0.08 -2.37
CA ASN A 256 30.14 -0.31 -2.87
C ASN A 256 30.62 0.54 -4.06
N SER A 257 30.13 1.77 -4.17
CA SER A 257 30.55 2.72 -5.19
C SER A 257 31.68 3.61 -4.65
N SER A 258 32.68 3.87 -5.49
CA SER A 258 33.73 4.86 -5.23
C SER A 258 33.70 5.99 -6.27
N SER A 259 32.61 6.09 -7.04
CA SER A 259 32.53 7.07 -8.12
C SER A 259 32.32 8.48 -7.62
N ASN A 260 32.78 9.44 -8.42
CA ASN A 260 32.43 10.84 -8.26
C ASN A 260 30.94 11.01 -8.51
N PHE A 261 30.26 11.67 -7.57
CA PHE A 261 28.85 11.99 -7.64
C PHE A 261 28.62 13.45 -7.28
N ASP A 262 27.57 14.03 -7.83
CA ASP A 262 27.06 15.33 -7.44
C ASP A 262 25.77 15.18 -6.65
N ILE A 263 25.55 16.04 -5.66
CA ILE A 263 24.29 16.08 -4.91
C ILE A 263 23.50 17.29 -5.37
N VAL A 264 22.30 17.05 -5.90
CA VAL A 264 21.40 18.11 -6.35
C VAL A 264 20.03 18.00 -5.70
N ILE A 265 19.35 19.14 -5.54
CA ILE A 265 18.00 19.17 -4.99
C ILE A 265 16.98 19.15 -6.12
N THR A 266 16.06 18.20 -6.03
CA THR A 266 15.06 17.95 -7.06
C THR A 266 13.64 17.97 -6.51
N ASP A 267 12.68 18.00 -7.43
CA ASP A 267 11.27 17.76 -7.14
C ASP A 267 11.01 16.28 -6.79
N ALA A 268 9.76 15.96 -6.41
CA ALA A 268 9.35 14.60 -6.10
C ALA A 268 9.62 13.61 -7.25
N ALA A 269 9.63 14.08 -8.49
CA ALA A 269 9.92 13.26 -9.66
C ALA A 269 11.42 12.95 -9.83
N GLY A 270 12.32 13.64 -9.12
CA GLY A 270 13.77 13.43 -9.18
C GLY A 270 14.46 13.96 -10.44
N ILE A 271 13.74 14.69 -11.30
CA ILE A 271 14.23 15.11 -12.61
C ILE A 271 14.48 16.62 -12.65
N ARG A 272 13.56 17.42 -12.11
CA ARG A 272 13.62 18.88 -12.17
C ARG A 272 14.08 19.44 -10.84
N CYS A 273 14.53 20.69 -10.84
CA CYS A 273 14.95 21.36 -9.62
C CYS A 273 13.79 21.58 -8.65
N GLY A 274 14.03 21.26 -7.37
CA GLY A 274 13.06 21.46 -6.28
C GLY A 274 13.10 22.84 -5.63
N LEU A 275 14.05 23.70 -6.02
CA LEU A 275 14.30 25.00 -5.39
C LEU A 275 14.05 26.21 -6.31
N CYS A 276 14.54 26.18 -7.55
CA CYS A 276 14.51 27.37 -8.42
C CYS A 276 13.21 27.48 -9.23
N GLU A 277 12.87 28.71 -9.63
CA GLU A 277 11.71 29.01 -10.48
C GLU A 277 11.88 28.52 -11.93
N GLN A 278 13.12 28.25 -12.38
CA GLN A 278 13.43 27.70 -13.70
C GLN A 278 13.16 26.18 -13.79
N ARG A 279 11.93 25.76 -13.46
CA ARG A 279 11.56 24.33 -13.35
C ARG A 279 11.63 23.55 -14.67
N ASP A 280 11.60 24.22 -15.81
CA ASP A 280 11.62 23.56 -17.13
C ASP A 280 13.02 23.28 -17.66
N THR A 281 14.03 24.01 -17.19
CA THR A 281 15.40 23.93 -17.70
C THR A 281 16.41 23.44 -16.67
N CYS A 282 16.17 23.68 -15.38
CA CYS A 282 17.07 23.27 -14.32
C CYS A 282 16.80 21.82 -13.88
N THR A 283 17.82 20.97 -13.97
CA THR A 283 17.77 19.56 -13.55
C THR A 283 18.17 19.33 -12.09
N GLY A 284 18.26 20.40 -11.30
CA GLY A 284 18.64 20.37 -9.89
C GLY A 284 19.78 21.33 -9.58
N CYS A 285 19.61 22.13 -8.53
CA CYS A 285 20.66 23.00 -8.01
C CYS A 285 21.62 22.21 -7.12
N LEU A 286 22.91 22.52 -7.22
CA LEU A 286 23.93 22.02 -6.29
C LEU A 286 23.65 22.56 -4.89
N ILE A 287 24.05 21.76 -3.90
CA ILE A 287 23.97 22.13 -2.50
C ILE A 287 25.07 23.15 -2.16
N SER A 288 24.68 24.31 -1.63
CA SER A 288 25.57 25.35 -1.06
C SER A 288 25.54 25.35 0.47
N ASP A 289 26.44 26.11 1.12
CA ASP A 289 26.68 26.18 2.57
C ASP A 289 25.48 25.85 3.49
N SER A 290 24.33 26.51 3.30
CA SER A 290 23.08 26.17 4.01
C SER A 290 21.94 25.91 3.02
N VAL A 291 21.18 24.84 3.27
CA VAL A 291 20.04 24.43 2.44
C VAL A 291 18.73 24.58 3.20
N LYS A 292 17.74 25.21 2.54
CA LYS A 292 16.34 25.18 2.97
C LYS A 292 15.59 24.04 2.26
N LEU A 293 15.06 23.10 3.03
CA LEU A 293 14.31 21.92 2.58
C LEU A 293 12.85 22.04 3.03
N LYS A 294 11.94 21.70 2.12
CA LYS A 294 10.51 21.57 2.41
C LYS A 294 9.97 20.20 1.98
N PRO A 295 8.79 19.79 2.46
CA PRO A 295 8.12 18.59 1.98
C PRO A 295 8.01 18.59 0.45
N GLY A 296 8.24 17.42 -0.15
CA GLY A 296 8.29 17.25 -1.61
C GLY A 296 9.65 17.56 -2.25
N ASN A 297 10.62 18.10 -1.52
CA ASN A 297 12.02 18.12 -1.98
C ASN A 297 12.66 16.74 -1.87
N CYS A 298 13.51 16.42 -2.84
CA CYS A 298 14.34 15.23 -2.85
C CYS A 298 15.81 15.60 -2.95
N LEU A 299 16.68 14.79 -2.35
CA LEU A 299 18.11 14.82 -2.58
C LEU A 299 18.43 13.80 -3.67
N THR A 300 18.94 14.23 -4.80
CA THR A 300 19.28 13.32 -5.90
C THR A 300 20.79 13.22 -6.04
N ILE A 301 21.29 12.00 -5.92
CA ILE A 301 22.68 11.64 -6.16
C ILE A 301 22.84 11.41 -7.65
N HIS A 302 23.62 12.26 -8.30
CA HIS A 302 23.89 12.19 -9.73
C HIS A 302 25.20 11.48 -9.99
N PHE A 303 25.13 10.29 -10.60
CA PHE A 303 26.30 9.54 -11.03
C PHE A 303 26.62 9.84 -12.48
N ASN A 304 27.91 10.04 -12.77
CA ASN A 304 28.37 10.41 -14.11
C ASN A 304 28.34 9.22 -15.09
N HIS A 305 28.80 8.02 -14.70
CA HIS A 305 28.88 6.86 -15.61
C HIS A 305 28.74 5.48 -14.92
N GLU A 306 28.24 5.43 -13.68
CA GLU A 306 28.12 4.15 -12.97
C GLU A 306 26.76 3.47 -13.15
N ASN A 307 26.79 2.15 -13.26
CA ASN A 307 25.62 1.30 -13.13
C ASN A 307 25.70 0.58 -11.78
N ILE A 308 24.91 1.05 -10.80
CA ILE A 308 24.81 0.40 -9.49
C ILE A 308 23.57 -0.49 -9.53
N ASP A 309 23.77 -1.76 -9.86
CA ASP A 309 22.71 -2.77 -9.78
C ASP A 309 22.60 -3.25 -8.32
N GLN A 310 21.59 -2.77 -7.61
CA GLN A 310 21.26 -3.27 -6.28
C GLN A 310 20.63 -4.66 -6.40
N ILE A 311 21.26 -5.67 -5.83
CA ILE A 311 20.73 -7.03 -5.83
C ILE A 311 19.52 -7.10 -4.89
N VAL A 312 18.35 -7.39 -5.45
CA VAL A 312 17.13 -7.62 -4.67
C VAL A 312 17.01 -9.10 -4.32
N GLN A 313 17.15 -9.42 -3.04
CA GLN A 313 16.94 -10.75 -2.50
C GLN A 313 15.45 -11.02 -2.26
N MET A 314 15.04 -12.28 -2.38
CA MET A 314 13.69 -12.71 -2.03
C MET A 314 13.72 -13.33 -0.64
N ASP A 315 12.92 -12.80 0.28
CA ASP A 315 12.74 -13.43 1.58
C ASP A 315 12.00 -14.77 1.45
N LYS A 316 12.16 -15.67 2.43
CA LYS A 316 11.46 -16.96 2.51
C LYS A 316 9.93 -16.82 2.45
N SER A 317 9.37 -15.69 2.89
CA SER A 317 7.94 -15.39 2.77
C SER A 317 7.47 -15.34 1.32
N MET A 318 8.33 -15.00 0.36
CA MET A 318 7.98 -14.94 -1.06
C MET A 318 7.68 -16.33 -1.65
N SER A 319 8.34 -17.38 -1.17
CA SER A 319 8.02 -18.76 -1.60
C SER A 319 6.75 -19.31 -0.95
N GLN A 320 6.31 -18.70 0.16
CA GLN A 320 5.06 -19.04 0.85
C GLN A 320 3.86 -18.27 0.31
N ARG A 321 4.09 -17.34 -0.63
CA ARG A 321 3.03 -16.57 -1.28
C ARG A 321 2.02 -17.53 -1.88
N ARG A 322 0.80 -17.51 -1.35
CA ARG A 322 -0.27 -18.36 -1.88
C ARG A 322 -0.65 -17.79 -3.23
N ASN A 323 -0.90 -18.67 -4.20
CA ASN A 323 -1.64 -18.23 -5.37
C ASN A 323 -3.11 -18.09 -4.99
N LEU A 324 -3.44 -17.02 -4.23
CA LEU A 324 -4.81 -16.71 -3.77
C LEU A 324 -5.81 -16.54 -4.92
N ASN A 325 -5.32 -16.48 -6.17
CA ASN A 325 -6.14 -16.42 -7.38
C ASN A 325 -6.60 -17.79 -7.86
N PHE A 326 -6.17 -18.90 -7.25
CA PHE A 326 -6.60 -20.24 -7.62
C PHE A 326 -7.14 -20.98 -6.39
N VAL A 327 -8.47 -20.96 -6.23
CA VAL A 327 -9.19 -21.68 -5.18
C VAL A 327 -9.99 -22.78 -5.86
N THR A 328 -9.92 -24.01 -5.37
CA THR A 328 -10.73 -25.12 -5.92
C THR A 328 -12.07 -25.23 -5.18
N LEU A 329 -13.03 -25.90 -5.81
CA LEU A 329 -14.30 -26.25 -5.17
C LEU A 329 -14.06 -27.14 -3.95
N ASP A 330 -13.10 -28.06 -4.02
CA ASP A 330 -12.71 -28.91 -2.90
C ASP A 330 -12.16 -28.11 -1.71
N ASP A 331 -11.41 -27.02 -1.95
CA ASP A 331 -10.99 -26.11 -0.89
C ASP A 331 -12.20 -25.46 -0.19
N CYS A 332 -13.20 -25.04 -0.97
CA CYS A 332 -14.45 -24.49 -0.43
C CYS A 332 -15.22 -25.52 0.41
N VAL A 333 -15.25 -26.78 -0.04
CA VAL A 333 -15.88 -27.89 0.69
C VAL A 333 -15.12 -28.22 1.97
N ALA A 334 -13.79 -28.27 1.92
CA ALA A 334 -12.93 -28.48 3.08
C ALA A 334 -13.14 -27.38 4.12
N LYS A 335 -13.21 -26.12 3.68
CA LYS A 335 -13.49 -24.96 4.54
C LYS A 335 -14.87 -25.03 5.18
N PHE A 336 -15.89 -25.50 4.46
CA PHE A 336 -17.22 -25.72 5.01
C PHE A 336 -17.23 -26.78 6.13
N SER A 337 -16.38 -27.80 6.04
CA SER A 337 -16.26 -28.88 7.02
C SER A 337 -15.20 -28.63 8.11
N GLU A 338 -14.56 -27.47 8.12
CA GLU A 338 -13.59 -27.14 9.15
C GLU A 338 -14.27 -27.02 10.52
N ILE A 339 -13.52 -27.26 11.60
CA ILE A 339 -14.02 -27.05 12.96
C ILE A 339 -14.10 -25.54 13.21
N GLU A 340 -15.30 -25.08 13.54
CA GLU A 340 -15.60 -23.71 13.96
C GLU A 340 -15.72 -23.68 15.49
N TYR A 341 -14.97 -22.79 16.15
CA TYR A 341 -15.07 -22.58 17.59
C TYR A 341 -16.07 -21.45 17.88
N LEU A 342 -17.18 -21.82 18.48
CA LEU A 342 -18.24 -20.93 18.91
C LEU A 342 -17.85 -20.32 20.27
N THR A 343 -17.52 -19.04 20.30
CA THR A 343 -17.10 -18.31 21.51
C THR A 343 -17.89 -17.02 21.68
N CYS A 344 -17.82 -16.43 22.88
CA CYS A 344 -18.42 -15.12 23.21
C CYS A 344 -19.88 -15.00 22.75
N ASP A 345 -20.16 -14.10 21.81
CA ASP A 345 -21.51 -13.77 21.32
C ASP A 345 -22.16 -14.90 20.49
N CYS A 346 -21.39 -15.92 20.11
CA CYS A 346 -21.87 -17.10 19.38
C CYS A 346 -21.84 -18.38 20.23
N ALA A 347 -21.57 -18.29 21.54
CA ALA A 347 -21.46 -19.46 22.42
C ALA A 347 -22.73 -20.34 22.41
N TRP A 348 -22.54 -21.65 22.50
CA TRP A 348 -23.63 -22.62 22.45
C TRP A 348 -24.29 -22.78 23.82
N TYR A 349 -25.61 -22.78 23.86
CA TYR A 349 -26.33 -23.08 25.09
C TYR A 349 -26.26 -24.58 25.42
N CYS A 350 -25.48 -24.93 26.45
CA CYS A 350 -25.32 -26.31 26.86
C CYS A 350 -26.50 -26.75 27.75
N PRO A 351 -27.29 -27.77 27.36
CA PRO A 351 -28.44 -28.23 28.15
C PRO A 351 -28.03 -28.91 29.47
N GLN A 352 -26.78 -29.40 29.57
CA GLN A 352 -26.24 -29.99 30.80
C GLN A 352 -25.77 -28.92 31.79
N CYS A 353 -25.03 -27.92 31.32
CA CYS A 353 -24.54 -26.81 32.15
C CYS A 353 -25.61 -25.75 32.42
N LYS A 354 -26.68 -25.72 31.61
CA LYS A 354 -27.76 -24.72 31.63
C LYS A 354 -27.26 -23.27 31.48
N CYS A 355 -26.21 -23.08 30.69
CA CYS A 355 -25.64 -21.79 30.37
C CYS A 355 -24.87 -21.84 29.05
N ASN A 356 -24.54 -20.67 28.50
CA ASN A 356 -23.74 -20.55 27.27
C ASN A 356 -22.31 -20.98 27.53
N GLN A 357 -21.80 -21.88 26.68
CA GLN A 357 -20.47 -22.46 26.77
C GLN A 357 -19.76 -22.36 25.41
N PRO A 358 -18.43 -22.20 25.41
CA PRO A 358 -17.64 -22.40 24.21
C PRO A 358 -17.85 -23.81 23.64
N ALA A 359 -17.99 -23.93 22.33
CA ALA A 359 -18.21 -25.22 21.69
C ALA A 359 -17.48 -25.33 20.36
N ALA A 360 -17.05 -26.56 20.01
CA ALA A 360 -16.54 -26.88 18.69
C ALA A 360 -17.70 -27.40 17.82
N LYS A 361 -17.90 -26.79 16.65
CA LYS A 361 -18.93 -27.14 15.68
C LYS A 361 -18.27 -27.59 14.39
N ARG A 362 -18.80 -28.66 13.78
CA ARG A 362 -18.38 -29.13 12.45
C ARG A 362 -19.60 -29.55 11.66
N MET A 363 -19.65 -29.18 10.38
CA MET A 363 -20.70 -29.60 9.46
C MET A 363 -20.23 -30.77 8.59
N THR A 364 -21.07 -31.79 8.44
CA THR A 364 -20.84 -32.96 7.58
C THR A 364 -22.13 -33.32 6.84
N VAL A 365 -22.06 -34.28 5.91
CA VAL A 365 -23.23 -34.74 5.15
C VAL A 365 -23.64 -36.13 5.63
N SER A 366 -24.86 -36.21 6.17
CA SER A 366 -25.45 -37.48 6.61
C SER A 366 -26.13 -38.24 5.47
N ARG A 367 -26.70 -37.53 4.49
CA ARG A 367 -27.38 -38.13 3.34
C ARG A 367 -27.15 -37.31 2.07
N TRP A 368 -26.69 -37.98 1.02
CA TRP A 368 -26.42 -37.38 -0.28
C TRP A 368 -27.67 -37.30 -1.16
N PRO A 369 -27.94 -36.16 -1.83
CA PRO A 369 -29.06 -36.01 -2.76
C PRO A 369 -28.74 -36.59 -4.15
N ILE A 370 -29.77 -36.80 -4.98
CA ILE A 370 -29.59 -37.04 -6.43
C ILE A 370 -29.09 -35.75 -7.11
N VAL A 371 -29.66 -34.60 -6.73
CA VAL A 371 -29.21 -33.27 -7.19
C VAL A 371 -28.59 -32.50 -6.03
N LEU A 372 -27.29 -32.22 -6.16
CA LEU A 372 -26.51 -31.41 -5.24
C LEU A 372 -26.42 -29.98 -5.78
N ILE A 373 -27.00 -29.04 -5.03
CA ILE A 373 -26.92 -27.61 -5.35
C ILE A 373 -25.83 -27.01 -4.48
N VAL A 374 -24.85 -26.38 -5.10
CA VAL A 374 -23.74 -25.72 -4.41
C VAL A 374 -23.82 -24.22 -4.65
N HIS A 375 -23.93 -23.45 -3.56
CA HIS A 375 -23.92 -21.99 -3.57
C HIS A 375 -22.60 -21.48 -3.02
N LEU A 376 -21.89 -20.70 -3.83
CA LEU A 376 -20.64 -20.04 -3.42
C LEU A 376 -21.00 -18.72 -2.75
N LYS A 377 -20.65 -18.57 -1.46
CA LYS A 377 -20.93 -17.35 -0.66
C LYS A 377 -20.06 -16.18 -1.12
N ARG A 378 -20.39 -15.60 -2.28
CA ARG A 378 -19.64 -14.49 -2.89
C ARG A 378 -19.96 -13.13 -2.30
N PHE A 379 -21.08 -12.97 -1.61
CA PHE A 379 -21.45 -11.68 -1.04
C PHE A 379 -21.17 -11.65 0.45
N HIS A 380 -20.51 -10.59 0.89
CA HIS A 380 -20.42 -10.27 2.31
C HIS A 380 -20.84 -8.81 2.53
N TYR A 381 -21.44 -8.56 3.69
CA TYR A 381 -21.75 -7.21 4.13
C TYR A 381 -20.73 -6.79 5.17
N LYS A 382 -20.25 -5.56 5.05
CA LYS A 382 -19.41 -4.92 6.05
C LYS A 382 -19.63 -3.41 6.04
N ASP A 383 -19.73 -2.81 7.23
CA ASP A 383 -19.89 -1.36 7.41
C ASP A 383 -21.04 -0.77 6.57
N GLY A 384 -22.15 -1.51 6.45
CA GLY A 384 -23.31 -1.12 5.66
C GLY A 384 -23.13 -1.24 4.13
N LYS A 385 -21.98 -1.70 3.65
CA LYS A 385 -21.69 -1.91 2.23
C LYS A 385 -21.62 -3.40 1.89
N GLY A 386 -22.33 -3.80 0.84
CA GLY A 386 -22.27 -5.13 0.28
C GLY A 386 -21.15 -5.25 -0.75
N CYS A 387 -20.23 -6.18 -0.53
CA CYS A 387 -19.10 -6.45 -1.42
C CYS A 387 -19.23 -7.83 -2.06
N LYS A 388 -18.83 -7.95 -3.33
CA LYS A 388 -18.78 -9.22 -4.06
C LYS A 388 -17.33 -9.71 -4.17
N LEU A 389 -17.13 -10.97 -3.79
CA LEU A 389 -15.88 -11.70 -3.93
C LEU A 389 -15.70 -12.16 -5.38
N GLN A 390 -14.65 -11.63 -6.02
CA GLN A 390 -14.29 -11.91 -7.41
C GLN A 390 -13.26 -13.05 -7.56
N SER A 391 -12.96 -13.79 -6.49
CA SER A 391 -12.00 -14.90 -6.56
C SER A 391 -12.43 -15.92 -7.62
N LEU A 392 -11.49 -16.32 -8.47
CA LEU A 392 -11.68 -17.43 -9.40
C LEU A 392 -11.79 -18.72 -8.59
N ILE A 393 -12.81 -19.51 -8.91
CA ILE A 393 -13.02 -20.81 -8.27
C ILE A 393 -12.98 -21.84 -9.37
N ASP A 394 -12.01 -22.73 -9.32
CA ASP A 394 -11.94 -23.87 -10.20
C ASP A 394 -12.86 -24.98 -9.69
N PHE A 395 -13.67 -25.52 -10.59
CA PHE A 395 -14.63 -26.57 -10.26
C PHE A 395 -14.67 -27.62 -11.37
N PRO A 396 -14.77 -28.90 -11.02
CA PRO A 396 -14.79 -29.98 -12.00
C PRO A 396 -16.14 -30.07 -12.71
N LEU A 397 -16.15 -30.25 -14.03
CA LEU A 397 -17.37 -30.49 -14.80
C LEU A 397 -17.92 -31.91 -14.62
N SER A 398 -17.05 -32.87 -14.29
CA SER A 398 -17.39 -34.27 -14.03
C SER A 398 -16.52 -34.84 -12.91
N LYS A 399 -16.91 -36.00 -12.36
CA LYS A 399 -16.15 -36.69 -11.31
C LYS A 399 -15.95 -35.89 -10.02
N PHE A 400 -16.90 -35.02 -9.68
CA PHE A 400 -16.85 -34.28 -8.42
C PHE A 400 -17.19 -35.21 -7.24
N MET A 401 -16.28 -35.33 -6.28
CA MET A 401 -16.43 -36.19 -5.10
C MET A 401 -16.07 -35.44 -3.81
N PRO A 402 -17.06 -34.82 -3.12
CA PRO A 402 -16.83 -34.05 -1.89
C PRO A 402 -16.56 -34.94 -0.65
N SER A 403 -15.51 -35.75 -0.72
CA SER A 403 -15.19 -36.83 0.22
C SER A 403 -14.94 -36.37 1.67
N VAL A 404 -14.46 -35.14 1.87
CA VAL A 404 -14.20 -34.55 3.19
C VAL A 404 -15.47 -34.37 4.04
N LEU A 405 -16.65 -34.37 3.40
CA LEU A 405 -17.95 -34.27 4.06
C LEU A 405 -18.51 -35.60 4.56
N CYS A 406 -17.89 -36.73 4.21
CA CYS A 406 -18.35 -38.05 4.64
C CYS A 406 -18.15 -38.25 6.15
N THR A 407 -19.16 -38.78 6.83
CA THR A 407 -19.18 -38.96 8.30
C THR A 407 -18.28 -40.10 8.79
N ASN A 408 -18.03 -41.13 7.97
CA ASN A 408 -17.23 -42.31 8.33
C ASN A 408 -16.00 -42.43 7.43
N LYS A 409 -14.79 -42.27 8.01
CA LYS A 409 -13.52 -42.40 7.27
C LYS A 409 -13.21 -43.83 6.80
N THR A 410 -13.88 -44.83 7.36
CA THR A 410 -13.67 -46.26 7.07
C THR A 410 -14.38 -46.74 5.80
N GLU A 411 -15.31 -45.96 5.24
CA GLU A 411 -16.03 -46.28 4.01
C GLU A 411 -15.85 -45.16 2.97
N GLN A 412 -14.64 -45.05 2.41
CA GLN A 412 -14.39 -44.26 1.19
C GLN A 412 -15.30 -44.68 0.02
N SER A 413 -15.96 -45.84 0.11
CA SER A 413 -16.94 -46.39 -0.82
C SER A 413 -18.33 -45.72 -0.80
N SER A 414 -18.59 -44.72 0.05
CA SER A 414 -19.91 -44.08 0.19
C SER A 414 -20.05 -42.66 -0.39
N CYS A 415 -18.94 -42.04 -0.82
CA CYS A 415 -19.00 -40.70 -1.44
C CYS A 415 -19.49 -40.83 -2.88
N PRO A 416 -20.66 -40.28 -3.24
CA PRO A 416 -21.14 -40.35 -4.59
C PRO A 416 -20.33 -39.45 -5.52
N GLU A 417 -20.13 -39.93 -6.74
CA GLU A 417 -19.63 -39.11 -7.83
C GLU A 417 -20.75 -38.23 -8.39
N TYR A 418 -20.42 -36.98 -8.72
CA TYR A 418 -21.32 -36.01 -9.31
C TYR A 418 -20.79 -35.44 -10.63
N GLU A 419 -21.71 -35.14 -11.54
CA GLU A 419 -21.45 -34.44 -12.81
C GLU A 419 -22.19 -33.10 -12.83
N LEU A 420 -21.52 -32.03 -13.26
CA LEU A 420 -22.12 -30.72 -13.43
C LEU A 420 -23.04 -30.75 -14.65
N TYR A 421 -24.28 -30.31 -14.48
CA TYR A 421 -25.22 -30.19 -15.61
C TYR A 421 -25.77 -28.78 -15.79
N ALA A 422 -25.60 -27.90 -14.80
CA ALA A 422 -25.90 -26.48 -14.96
C ALA A 422 -25.10 -25.61 -13.98
N CYS A 423 -24.89 -24.35 -14.33
CA CYS A 423 -24.41 -23.33 -13.40
C CYS A 423 -25.04 -21.96 -13.70
N ILE A 424 -25.16 -21.15 -12.66
CA ILE A 424 -25.60 -19.76 -12.74
C ILE A 424 -24.39 -18.87 -12.48
N CYS A 425 -24.17 -17.91 -13.36
CA CYS A 425 -23.17 -16.86 -13.23
C CYS A 425 -23.86 -15.54 -12.85
N HIS A 426 -23.17 -14.74 -12.05
CA HIS A 426 -23.55 -13.38 -11.71
C HIS A 426 -22.41 -12.44 -12.11
N SER A 427 -22.72 -11.34 -12.77
CA SER A 427 -21.82 -10.23 -13.08
C SER A 427 -22.31 -8.94 -12.42
N GLY A 428 -21.43 -7.99 -12.10
CA GLY A 428 -21.80 -6.78 -11.37
C GLY A 428 -21.68 -6.89 -9.83
N THR A 429 -22.30 -5.94 -9.14
CA THR A 429 -22.26 -5.71 -7.70
C THR A 429 -23.45 -6.37 -6.99
N LEU A 430 -23.53 -6.23 -5.66
CA LEU A 430 -24.68 -6.75 -4.91
C LEU A 430 -26.01 -6.06 -5.28
N ASN A 431 -25.98 -4.75 -5.53
CA ASN A 431 -27.20 -3.95 -5.75
C ASN A 431 -27.62 -3.86 -7.22
N GLU A 432 -26.67 -4.09 -8.13
CA GLU A 432 -26.87 -4.01 -9.57
C GLU A 432 -25.94 -5.02 -10.23
N GLY A 433 -26.52 -5.90 -11.05
CA GLY A 433 -25.80 -6.97 -11.71
C GLY A 433 -26.65 -7.68 -12.73
N HIS A 434 -26.07 -8.70 -13.36
CA HIS A 434 -26.70 -9.50 -14.41
C HIS A 434 -26.45 -10.98 -14.20
N TYR A 435 -27.49 -11.79 -14.39
CA TYR A 435 -27.44 -13.24 -14.23
C TYR A 435 -27.51 -13.94 -15.57
N THR A 436 -26.60 -14.88 -15.78
CA THR A 436 -26.56 -15.73 -16.97
C THR A 436 -26.41 -17.18 -16.53
N SER A 437 -26.66 -18.14 -17.42
CA SER A 437 -26.52 -19.56 -17.05
C SER A 437 -25.88 -20.40 -18.13
N PHE A 438 -25.23 -21.48 -17.71
CA PHE A 438 -24.85 -22.58 -18.58
C PHE A 438 -25.67 -23.80 -18.20
N ALA A 439 -26.18 -24.53 -19.18
CA ALA A 439 -26.85 -25.80 -18.95
C ALA A 439 -26.48 -26.83 -20.02
N LYS A 440 -26.38 -28.09 -19.60
CA LYS A 440 -26.08 -29.24 -20.43
C LYS A 440 -27.39 -29.92 -20.86
N HIS A 441 -27.58 -30.09 -22.16
CA HIS A 441 -28.71 -30.80 -22.76
C HIS A 441 -28.18 -31.74 -23.85
N GLU A 442 -28.52 -33.03 -23.77
CA GLU A 442 -28.05 -34.08 -24.72
C GLU A 442 -26.53 -34.03 -24.96
N ASP A 443 -25.75 -33.98 -23.88
CA ASP A 443 -24.30 -33.88 -23.90
C ASP A 443 -23.68 -32.62 -24.53
N LYS A 444 -24.50 -31.62 -24.82
CA LYS A 444 -24.06 -30.31 -25.32
C LYS A 444 -24.32 -29.21 -24.31
N TRP A 445 -23.35 -28.32 -24.14
CA TRP A 445 -23.49 -27.14 -23.30
C TRP A 445 -24.06 -25.97 -24.09
N TYR A 446 -24.98 -25.25 -23.44
CA TYR A 446 -25.57 -24.03 -23.94
C TYR A 446 -25.40 -22.93 -22.90
N TYR A 447 -25.03 -21.75 -23.36
CA TYR A 447 -25.01 -20.52 -22.60
C TYR A 447 -26.30 -19.74 -22.87
N PHE A 448 -26.96 -19.30 -21.80
CA PHE A 448 -28.21 -18.54 -21.83
C PHE A 448 -27.99 -17.17 -21.20
N ASN A 449 -28.29 -16.15 -21.98
CA ASN A 449 -28.26 -14.75 -21.60
C ASN A 449 -29.59 -14.12 -22.02
N ASP A 450 -30.54 -14.08 -21.08
CA ASP A 450 -31.93 -13.67 -21.31
C ASP A 450 -32.59 -14.44 -22.46
N ASP A 451 -32.93 -13.76 -23.55
CA ASP A 451 -33.56 -14.31 -24.76
C ASP A 451 -32.55 -14.91 -25.75
N ILE A 452 -31.25 -14.72 -25.51
CA ILE A 452 -30.16 -15.19 -26.37
C ILE A 452 -29.58 -16.49 -25.80
N TYR A 453 -29.47 -17.52 -26.64
CA TYR A 453 -28.75 -18.74 -26.30
C TYR A 453 -27.77 -19.17 -27.39
N THR A 454 -26.62 -19.68 -26.97
CA THR A 454 -25.54 -20.12 -27.86
C THR A 454 -24.97 -21.43 -27.35
N GLN A 455 -24.63 -22.38 -28.22
CA GLN A 455 -23.92 -23.58 -27.83
C GLN A 455 -22.48 -23.21 -27.39
N LEU A 456 -22.20 -23.28 -26.09
CA LEU A 456 -20.94 -22.86 -25.48
C LEU A 456 -20.72 -23.61 -24.16
N GLU A 457 -19.53 -24.18 -23.98
CA GLU A 457 -19.10 -24.85 -22.74
C GLU A 457 -18.46 -23.85 -21.76
N PRO A 458 -18.61 -24.02 -20.43
CA PRO A 458 -17.96 -23.15 -19.45
C PRO A 458 -16.42 -23.19 -19.50
N SER A 459 -15.81 -22.19 -20.14
CA SER A 459 -14.35 -21.97 -20.13
C SER A 459 -13.87 -21.18 -18.91
N GLU A 460 -12.57 -21.22 -18.61
CA GLU A 460 -11.95 -20.54 -17.45
C GLU A 460 -12.32 -19.05 -17.35
N SER A 461 -12.39 -18.35 -18.50
CA SER A 461 -12.78 -16.94 -18.60
C SER A 461 -14.22 -16.64 -18.15
N ASN A 462 -15.10 -17.64 -18.12
CA ASN A 462 -16.50 -17.52 -17.69
C ASN A 462 -16.73 -18.03 -16.27
N ARG A 463 -15.71 -18.63 -15.63
CA ARG A 463 -15.81 -19.23 -14.29
C ARG A 463 -15.76 -18.19 -13.16
N ASP A 464 -15.28 -16.98 -13.44
CA ASP A 464 -15.18 -15.88 -12.48
C ASP A 464 -16.54 -15.43 -11.90
N GLY A 465 -17.58 -15.46 -12.73
CA GLY A 465 -18.94 -15.11 -12.36
C GLY A 465 -19.74 -16.21 -11.68
N VAL A 466 -19.25 -17.47 -11.66
CA VAL A 466 -20.06 -18.62 -11.22
C VAL A 466 -20.49 -18.46 -9.77
N TYR A 467 -21.79 -18.52 -9.53
CA TYR A 467 -22.44 -18.24 -8.25
C TYR A 467 -23.14 -19.47 -7.67
N VAL A 468 -23.83 -20.25 -8.51
CA VAL A 468 -24.50 -21.49 -8.12
C VAL A 468 -24.16 -22.60 -9.11
N LEU A 469 -23.80 -23.78 -8.59
CA LEU A 469 -23.48 -24.98 -9.36
C LEU A 469 -24.54 -26.06 -9.11
N PHE A 470 -24.96 -26.75 -10.16
CA PHE A 470 -25.93 -27.84 -10.10
C PHE A 470 -25.27 -29.14 -10.55
N TYR A 471 -25.08 -30.03 -9.58
CA TYR A 471 -24.45 -31.33 -9.74
C TYR A 471 -25.49 -32.45 -9.67
N LYS A 472 -25.46 -33.38 -10.62
CA LYS A 472 -26.30 -34.58 -10.66
C LYS A 472 -25.45 -35.79 -10.31
N LYS A 473 -25.97 -36.66 -9.45
CA LYS A 473 -25.27 -37.88 -9.03
C LYS A 473 -25.08 -38.80 -10.23
N ALA A 474 -23.86 -39.27 -10.44
CA ALA A 474 -23.52 -40.22 -11.51
C ALA A 474 -24.33 -41.51 -11.37
N GLY A 475 -24.73 -42.10 -12.50
CA GLY A 475 -25.53 -43.33 -12.56
C GLY A 475 -27.04 -43.13 -12.31
N PHE A 476 -27.53 -41.90 -12.22
CA PHE A 476 -28.96 -41.59 -12.20
C PHE A 476 -29.34 -40.84 -13.48
N ASN A 477 -30.19 -41.47 -14.32
CA ASN A 477 -30.77 -40.85 -15.52
C ASN A 477 -32.00 -40.01 -15.19
#